data_AF-A0A2E0QXH6-F1
#
_entry.id   AF-A0A2E0QXH6-F1
#
_cell.length_a   1.000
_cell.length_b   1.000
_cell.length_c   1.000
_cell.angle_alpha   90.00
_cell.angle_beta   90.00
_cell.angle_gamma   90.00
#
_symmetry.space_group_name_H-M   'P 1'
#
loop_
_entity.id
_entity.type
_entity.pdbx_description
1 polymer ?
#
loop_
_entity_poly.entity_id
_entity_poly.type
_entity_poly.pdbx_seq_one_letter_code
_entity_poly.pdbx_strand_id
1 'polypeptide(L)'
;MNTIRFLFTALFSFTFSLGVAEEFQFKPAQTNLTSIFLRLANSLEQHGSPVPYCQHILAEHERIRSKYSEKHGKEMGRLLPSYFTADYITTLEESWTDFEETLQLPRLATKTGQLLRLAINGENGTGTTLVMVFNEYQDPAYSELATGKSLEADLGHLSTELLRIAEDGDARYLASREAALSEKEQSEFRKLLEKNTFSKTDFQTLERFYNGPYDRLTEFGKSQISKRVFAGQRGTPVTPSEAARYSRELYDMYSSIFHQLEEQLPQSRANELESWIKSVINILNHAIMAELRLGFMERALDRKG
;
A
#
# COMPACT_ATOMS: atom_id res chain seq x y z
N MET A 1 -26.74 0.79 3.33
CA MET A 1 -25.91 1.55 4.29
C MET A 1 -24.84 0.70 5.01
N ASN A 2 -25.15 -0.12 6.03
CA ASN A 2 -24.09 -0.77 6.84
C ASN A 2 -23.12 -1.66 6.05
N THR A 3 -23.60 -2.38 5.02
CA THR A 3 -22.75 -3.20 4.14
C THR A 3 -21.69 -2.36 3.43
N ILE A 4 -22.05 -1.20 2.89
CA ILE A 4 -21.14 -0.29 2.16
C ILE A 4 -19.98 0.16 3.06
N ARG A 5 -20.23 0.40 4.35
CA ARG A 5 -19.16 0.68 5.33
C ARG A 5 -18.21 -0.52 5.51
N PHE A 6 -18.75 -1.72 5.72
CA PHE A 6 -17.95 -2.93 5.92
C PHE A 6 -17.12 -3.31 4.68
N LEU A 7 -17.66 -3.04 3.49
CA LEU A 7 -16.97 -3.21 2.22
C LEU A 7 -15.83 -2.20 2.08
N PHE A 8 -16.06 -0.94 2.42
CA PHE A 8 -14.97 0.03 2.50
C PHE A 8 -13.90 -0.37 3.52
N THR A 9 -14.26 -0.95 4.67
CA THR A 9 -13.28 -1.55 5.59
C THR A 9 -12.45 -2.65 4.91
N ALA A 10 -13.06 -3.52 4.09
CA ALA A 10 -12.35 -4.60 3.40
C ALA A 10 -11.35 -4.13 2.31
N LEU A 11 -11.43 -2.88 1.80
CA LEU A 11 -10.35 -2.24 1.03
C LEU A 11 -9.43 -1.41 1.92
N PHE A 12 -10.02 -0.46 2.67
CA PHE A 12 -9.32 0.65 3.31
C PHE A 12 -8.71 0.30 4.66
N SER A 13 -8.87 -0.93 5.15
CA SER A 13 -7.97 -1.48 6.17
C SER A 13 -6.54 -1.72 5.65
N PHE A 14 -6.25 -1.55 4.34
CA PHE A 14 -4.89 -1.72 3.79
C PHE A 14 -4.39 -0.67 2.77
N THR A 15 -5.16 0.37 2.41
CA THR A 15 -4.73 1.38 1.40
C THR A 15 -4.09 2.64 2.00
N PHE A 16 -2.79 2.57 2.32
CA PHE A 16 -2.00 3.69 2.87
C PHE A 16 -0.50 3.69 2.39
N SER A 17 -0.20 4.11 1.14
CA SER A 17 1.08 4.73 0.66
C SER A 17 2.43 3.97 0.79
N LEU A 18 3.61 4.36 0.24
CA LEU A 18 4.04 5.40 -0.73
C LEU A 18 4.53 4.67 -2.02
N GLY A 19 5.46 5.07 -2.92
CA GLY A 19 5.92 6.37 -3.47
C GLY A 19 6.94 6.22 -4.62
N VAL A 20 6.96 7.16 -5.57
CA VAL A 20 7.59 7.18 -6.93
C VAL A 20 8.68 6.14 -7.27
N ALA A 21 8.49 5.54 -8.45
CA ALA A 21 9.30 4.52 -9.11
C ALA A 21 10.69 4.94 -9.65
N GLU A 22 11.51 3.93 -9.94
CA GLU A 22 12.42 3.92 -11.10
C GLU A 22 11.81 3.15 -12.29
N GLU A 23 12.02 3.73 -13.47
CA GLU A 23 11.77 3.30 -14.85
C GLU A 23 11.63 1.80 -15.22
N PHE A 24 10.90 1.60 -16.33
CA PHE A 24 10.77 0.43 -17.22
C PHE A 24 10.14 -0.86 -16.68
N GLN A 25 9.72 -1.68 -17.68
CA GLN A 25 9.31 -3.09 -17.71
C GLN A 25 9.02 -3.77 -16.36
N PHE A 26 7.84 -4.40 -16.21
CA PHE A 26 7.42 -5.18 -15.04
C PHE A 26 8.58 -6.02 -14.44
N LYS A 27 9.20 -5.48 -13.39
CA LYS A 27 10.35 -6.12 -12.70
C LYS A 27 9.84 -7.38 -11.96
N PRO A 28 10.73 -8.29 -11.49
CA PRO A 28 10.32 -9.48 -10.73
C PRO A 28 9.40 -9.19 -9.53
N ALA A 29 8.73 -10.23 -9.01
CA ALA A 29 7.73 -10.16 -7.95
C ALA A 29 8.23 -9.35 -6.74
N GLN A 30 7.41 -8.41 -6.29
CA GLN A 30 7.86 -7.41 -5.34
C GLN A 30 7.74 -7.87 -3.90
N THR A 31 8.68 -7.37 -3.09
CA THR A 31 8.72 -7.61 -1.65
C THR A 31 8.18 -6.43 -0.85
N ASN A 32 8.24 -5.21 -1.38
CA ASN A 32 7.69 -4.01 -0.74
C ASN A 32 6.27 -3.71 -1.25
N LEU A 33 5.31 -3.50 -0.33
CA LEU A 33 3.94 -3.10 -0.67
C LEU A 33 3.87 -1.80 -1.50
N THR A 34 4.77 -0.83 -1.25
CA THR A 34 4.93 0.39 -2.08
C THR A 34 5.03 0.05 -3.56
N SER A 35 5.90 -0.89 -3.93
CA SER A 35 6.11 -1.28 -5.32
C SER A 35 4.91 -2.02 -5.92
N ILE A 36 4.23 -2.82 -5.10
CA ILE A 36 3.03 -3.58 -5.48
C ILE A 36 1.88 -2.61 -5.80
N PHE A 37 1.58 -1.69 -4.87
CA PHE A 37 0.54 -0.69 -5.09
C PHE A 37 0.90 0.30 -6.20
N LEU A 38 2.18 0.60 -6.44
CA LEU A 38 2.64 1.37 -7.62
C LEU A 38 2.34 0.65 -8.95
N ARG A 39 2.47 -0.68 -9.02
CA ARG A 39 2.12 -1.47 -10.22
C ARG A 39 0.63 -1.46 -10.49
N LEU A 40 -0.17 -1.69 -9.44
CA LEU A 40 -1.63 -1.61 -9.54
C LEU A 40 -2.08 -0.20 -9.96
N ALA A 41 -1.52 0.85 -9.33
CA ALA A 41 -1.76 2.24 -9.71
C ALA A 41 -1.41 2.50 -11.18
N ASN A 42 -0.31 1.94 -11.68
CA ASN A 42 0.10 2.07 -13.08
C ASN A 42 -0.85 1.33 -14.04
N SER A 43 -1.30 0.12 -13.70
CA SER A 43 -2.29 -0.62 -14.49
C SER A 43 -3.58 0.17 -14.63
N LEU A 44 -4.12 0.63 -13.50
CA LEU A 44 -5.35 1.42 -13.44
C LEU A 44 -5.21 2.77 -14.17
N GLU A 45 -4.07 3.46 -14.01
CA GLU A 45 -3.81 4.75 -14.65
C GLU A 45 -3.65 4.66 -16.17
N GLN A 46 -2.77 3.77 -16.64
CA GLN A 46 -2.31 3.72 -18.04
C GLN A 46 -3.20 2.86 -18.95
N HIS A 47 -3.88 1.85 -18.39
CA HIS A 47 -4.72 0.91 -19.15
C HIS A 47 -6.21 1.02 -18.80
N GLY A 48 -6.59 1.89 -17.86
CA GLY A 48 -7.98 2.02 -17.42
C GLY A 48 -8.57 0.74 -16.82
N SER A 49 -7.73 -0.21 -16.37
CA SER A 49 -8.16 -1.57 -16.00
C SER A 49 -7.19 -2.24 -15.02
N PRO A 50 -7.68 -3.10 -14.09
CA PRO A 50 -6.85 -3.97 -13.26
C PRO A 50 -6.31 -5.21 -14.02
N VAL A 51 -6.84 -5.53 -15.21
CA VAL A 51 -6.54 -6.78 -15.92
C VAL A 51 -5.04 -6.97 -16.21
N PRO A 52 -4.27 -5.98 -16.73
CA PRO A 52 -2.84 -6.15 -16.96
C PRO A 52 -2.04 -6.46 -15.69
N TYR A 53 -2.46 -5.91 -14.53
CA TYR A 53 -1.88 -6.27 -13.24
C TYR A 53 -2.19 -7.74 -12.87
N CYS A 54 -3.43 -8.19 -13.03
CA CYS A 54 -3.80 -9.59 -12.78
C CYS A 54 -3.05 -10.58 -13.70
N GLN A 55 -2.89 -10.24 -14.99
CA GLN A 55 -2.10 -11.01 -15.96
C GLN A 55 -0.63 -11.12 -15.53
N HIS A 56 -0.02 -10.00 -15.10
CA HIS A 56 1.34 -9.96 -14.56
C HIS A 56 1.51 -10.87 -13.32
N ILE A 57 0.56 -10.88 -12.38
CA ILE A 57 0.63 -11.75 -11.19
C ILE A 57 0.50 -13.23 -11.54
N LEU A 58 -0.31 -13.60 -12.54
CA LEU A 58 -0.38 -14.99 -13.00
C LEU A 58 0.95 -15.44 -13.66
N ALA A 59 1.56 -14.58 -14.47
CA ALA A 59 2.86 -14.86 -15.10
C ALA A 59 4.00 -15.01 -14.07
N GLU A 60 4.05 -14.12 -13.06
CA GLU A 60 5.02 -14.21 -11.97
C GLU A 60 4.82 -15.43 -11.08
N HIS A 61 3.57 -15.87 -10.87
CA HIS A 61 3.29 -17.10 -10.13
C HIS A 61 3.91 -18.33 -10.80
N GLU A 62 3.71 -18.48 -12.11
CA GLU A 62 4.27 -19.62 -12.84
C GLU A 62 5.80 -19.49 -13.00
N ARG A 63 6.35 -18.29 -13.24
CA ARG A 63 7.82 -18.09 -13.31
C ARG A 63 8.52 -18.55 -12.02
N ILE A 64 7.97 -18.20 -10.86
CA ILE A 64 8.56 -18.57 -9.56
C ILE A 64 8.25 -20.03 -9.21
N ARG A 65 7.13 -20.61 -9.68
CA ARG A 65 6.86 -22.05 -9.60
C ARG A 65 7.90 -22.86 -10.39
N SER A 66 8.27 -22.43 -11.60
CA SER A 66 9.36 -23.05 -12.38
C SER A 66 10.68 -22.98 -11.64
N LYS A 67 11.09 -21.77 -11.20
CA LYS A 67 12.32 -21.53 -10.41
C LYS A 67 12.39 -22.39 -9.14
N TYR A 68 11.26 -22.58 -8.45
CA TYR A 68 11.15 -23.46 -7.29
C TYR A 68 11.30 -24.94 -7.66
N SER A 69 10.63 -25.38 -8.73
CA SER A 69 10.65 -26.77 -9.20
C SER A 69 12.06 -27.18 -9.66
N GLU A 70 12.73 -26.33 -10.44
CA GLU A 70 14.13 -26.51 -10.86
C GLU A 70 15.07 -26.64 -9.66
N LYS A 71 14.90 -25.80 -8.62
CA LYS A 71 15.79 -25.79 -7.45
C LYS A 71 15.52 -26.91 -6.43
N HIS A 72 14.33 -27.50 -6.42
CA HIS A 72 13.90 -28.44 -5.38
C HIS A 72 13.35 -29.78 -5.87
N GLY A 73 13.24 -30.01 -7.18
CA GLY A 73 12.77 -31.28 -7.76
C GLY A 73 11.32 -31.64 -7.41
N LYS A 74 10.51 -30.65 -7.03
CA LYS A 74 9.13 -30.81 -6.57
C LYS A 74 8.31 -29.56 -6.87
N GLU A 75 7.00 -29.71 -7.05
CA GLU A 75 6.12 -28.57 -7.28
C GLU A 75 6.06 -27.59 -6.09
N MET A 76 5.92 -26.30 -6.40
CA MET A 76 5.51 -25.29 -5.43
C MET A 76 4.00 -25.38 -5.18
N GLY A 77 3.57 -25.27 -3.93
CA GLY A 77 2.14 -25.13 -3.60
C GLY A 77 1.54 -23.85 -4.21
N ARG A 78 0.24 -23.87 -4.51
CA ARG A 78 -0.46 -22.67 -5.01
C ARG A 78 -0.43 -21.55 -3.96
N LEU A 79 0.08 -20.38 -4.36
CA LEU A 79 0.06 -19.15 -3.55
C LEU A 79 -1.14 -18.26 -3.91
N LEU A 80 -1.61 -18.38 -5.16
CA LEU A 80 -2.86 -17.82 -5.66
C LEU A 80 -4.08 -18.68 -5.26
N PRO A 81 -5.29 -18.09 -5.14
CA PRO A 81 -6.53 -18.84 -5.00
C PRO A 81 -6.76 -19.81 -6.16
N SER A 82 -7.48 -20.90 -5.91
CA SER A 82 -7.72 -21.96 -6.92
C SER A 82 -8.45 -21.47 -8.18
N TYR A 83 -9.27 -20.41 -8.05
CA TYR A 83 -10.03 -19.78 -9.13
C TYR A 83 -9.24 -18.73 -9.92
N PHE A 84 -8.07 -18.29 -9.47
CA PHE A 84 -7.28 -17.26 -10.16
C PHE A 84 -6.49 -17.92 -11.31
N THR A 85 -7.16 -18.12 -12.44
CA THR A 85 -6.65 -18.78 -13.65
C THR A 85 -6.60 -17.80 -14.83
N ALA A 86 -6.03 -18.23 -15.97
CA ALA A 86 -6.09 -17.47 -17.22
C ALA A 86 -7.55 -17.24 -17.65
N ASP A 87 -8.36 -18.30 -17.69
CA ASP A 87 -9.79 -18.23 -18.06
C ASP A 87 -10.57 -17.24 -17.18
N TYR A 88 -10.27 -17.20 -15.88
CA TYR A 88 -10.90 -16.27 -14.94
C TYR A 88 -10.49 -14.81 -15.19
N ILE A 89 -9.25 -14.57 -15.63
CA ILE A 89 -8.81 -13.23 -16.04
C ILE A 89 -9.48 -12.84 -17.37
N THR A 90 -9.68 -13.77 -18.30
CA THR A 90 -10.48 -13.54 -19.52
C THR A 90 -11.92 -13.14 -19.17
N THR A 91 -12.59 -13.88 -18.27
CA THR A 91 -13.95 -13.53 -17.81
C THR A 91 -13.99 -12.19 -17.06
N LEU A 92 -12.93 -11.82 -16.35
CA LEU A 92 -12.78 -10.50 -15.74
C LEU A 92 -12.66 -9.39 -16.81
N GLU A 93 -11.91 -9.63 -17.89
CA GLU A 93 -11.72 -8.69 -19.01
C GLU A 93 -12.98 -8.52 -19.86
N GLU A 94 -13.68 -9.62 -20.16
CA GLU A 94 -15.02 -9.63 -20.76
C GLU A 94 -16.01 -8.82 -19.91
N SER A 95 -16.12 -9.14 -18.61
CA SER A 95 -17.03 -8.41 -17.70
C SER A 95 -16.65 -6.94 -17.52
N TRP A 96 -15.36 -6.60 -17.55
CA TRP A 96 -14.90 -5.22 -17.48
C TRP A 96 -15.32 -4.43 -18.71
N THR A 97 -15.24 -5.04 -19.89
CA THR A 97 -15.67 -4.46 -21.16
C THR A 97 -17.19 -4.25 -21.18
N ASP A 98 -17.98 -5.25 -20.76
CA ASP A 98 -19.45 -5.18 -20.70
C ASP A 98 -19.98 -4.03 -19.82
N PHE A 99 -19.20 -3.61 -18.82
CA PHE A 99 -19.56 -2.53 -17.89
C PHE A 99 -18.81 -1.21 -18.16
N GLU A 100 -17.94 -1.16 -19.18
CA GLU A 100 -17.00 -0.07 -19.40
C GLU A 100 -17.69 1.29 -19.59
N GLU A 101 -18.62 1.36 -20.56
CA GLU A 101 -19.40 2.56 -20.88
C GLU A 101 -20.39 2.89 -19.75
N THR A 102 -21.13 1.88 -19.25
CA THR A 102 -22.19 2.05 -18.25
C THR A 102 -21.69 2.64 -16.93
N LEU A 103 -20.50 2.23 -16.48
CA LEU A 103 -19.92 2.69 -15.20
C LEU A 103 -18.81 3.74 -15.38
N GLN A 104 -18.47 4.11 -16.62
CA GLN A 104 -17.27 4.87 -16.97
C GLN A 104 -15.99 4.26 -16.37
N LEU A 105 -15.86 2.92 -16.42
CA LEU A 105 -14.78 2.19 -15.74
C LEU A 105 -13.36 2.67 -16.05
N PRO A 106 -12.98 3.05 -17.28
CA PRO A 106 -11.62 3.51 -17.57
C PRO A 106 -11.35 4.85 -16.90
N ARG A 107 -12.35 5.74 -16.85
CA ARG A 107 -12.25 7.05 -16.17
C ARG A 107 -12.13 6.85 -14.66
N LEU A 108 -12.93 5.96 -14.08
CA LEU A 108 -12.84 5.58 -12.67
C LEU A 108 -11.50 4.95 -12.35
N ALA A 109 -11.06 3.95 -13.12
CA ALA A 109 -9.78 3.29 -12.95
C ALA A 109 -8.62 4.26 -13.11
N THR A 110 -8.58 5.08 -14.16
CA THR A 110 -7.50 6.07 -14.33
C THR A 110 -7.47 7.08 -13.19
N LYS A 111 -8.63 7.57 -12.72
CA LYS A 111 -8.68 8.48 -11.56
C LYS A 111 -8.30 7.78 -10.25
N THR A 112 -8.66 6.51 -10.07
CA THR A 112 -8.23 5.69 -8.93
C THR A 112 -6.74 5.39 -9.00
N GLY A 113 -6.18 5.10 -10.17
CA GLY A 113 -4.75 4.93 -10.40
C GLY A 113 -3.97 6.21 -10.07
N GLN A 114 -4.45 7.37 -10.51
CA GLN A 114 -3.90 8.68 -10.16
C GLN A 114 -4.01 8.98 -8.66
N LEU A 115 -5.17 8.79 -8.02
CA LEU A 115 -5.36 9.08 -6.59
C LEU A 115 -4.59 8.08 -5.71
N LEU A 116 -4.54 6.81 -6.09
CA LEU A 116 -3.68 5.80 -5.48
C LEU A 116 -2.22 6.22 -5.63
N ARG A 117 -1.75 6.58 -6.85
CA ARG A 117 -0.39 7.10 -7.12
C ARG A 117 -0.09 8.39 -6.35
N LEU A 118 -1.07 9.27 -6.10
CA LEU A 118 -0.87 10.53 -5.36
C LEU A 118 -0.85 10.34 -3.85
N ALA A 119 -1.74 9.50 -3.30
CA ALA A 119 -1.61 9.02 -1.92
C ALA A 119 -0.27 8.29 -1.73
N ILE A 120 0.20 7.61 -2.78
CA ILE A 120 1.52 6.98 -2.88
C ILE A 120 2.66 8.01 -2.95
N ASN A 121 2.54 9.12 -3.66
CA ASN A 121 3.68 10.01 -3.94
C ASN A 121 4.00 11.07 -2.86
N GLY A 122 3.43 10.98 -1.65
CA GLY A 122 3.59 11.95 -0.55
C GLY A 122 4.99 12.04 0.09
N GLU A 123 5.21 11.42 1.26
CA GLU A 123 6.42 11.64 2.09
C GLU A 123 7.72 10.98 1.56
N ASN A 124 8.11 11.30 0.33
CA ASN A 124 9.42 10.95 -0.24
C ASN A 124 9.69 9.42 -0.37
N GLY A 125 8.69 8.62 -0.76
CA GLY A 125 8.93 7.28 -1.33
C GLY A 125 8.79 6.04 -0.40
N THR A 126 8.70 6.20 0.91
CA THR A 126 9.04 5.09 1.85
C THR A 126 7.92 4.15 2.33
N GLY A 127 6.65 4.54 2.22
CA GLY A 127 5.51 3.98 2.94
C GLY A 127 4.80 5.07 3.77
N THR A 128 3.51 4.94 4.10
CA THR A 128 3.07 5.56 5.38
C THR A 128 3.87 4.93 6.53
N THR A 129 3.81 5.46 7.75
CA THR A 129 4.43 4.74 8.88
C THR A 129 3.86 3.32 9.06
N LEU A 130 2.61 3.03 8.67
CA LEU A 130 2.08 1.66 8.60
C LEU A 130 2.89 0.79 7.61
N VAL A 131 3.05 1.23 6.36
CA VAL A 131 3.77 0.46 5.33
C VAL A 131 5.28 0.44 5.57
N MET A 132 5.86 1.50 6.14
CA MET A 132 7.25 1.52 6.60
C MET A 132 7.47 0.49 7.71
N VAL A 133 6.63 0.47 8.74
CA VAL A 133 6.72 -0.52 9.83
C VAL A 133 6.48 -1.93 9.30
N PHE A 134 5.52 -2.14 8.41
CA PHE A 134 5.33 -3.43 7.74
C PHE A 134 6.62 -3.87 7.02
N ASN A 135 7.24 -2.99 6.23
CA ASN A 135 8.49 -3.27 5.52
C ASN A 135 9.70 -3.46 6.46
N GLU A 136 9.78 -2.74 7.58
CA GLU A 136 10.83 -2.91 8.59
C GLU A 136 10.76 -4.28 9.26
N TYR A 137 9.55 -4.79 9.52
CA TYR A 137 9.33 -6.11 10.12
C TYR A 137 9.48 -7.26 9.12
N GLN A 138 9.46 -7.00 7.80
CA GLN A 138 9.69 -8.02 6.77
C GLN A 138 11.08 -8.66 6.85
N ASP A 139 12.16 -7.88 6.89
CA ASP A 139 13.52 -8.45 6.81
C ASP A 139 13.91 -9.30 8.06
N PRO A 140 13.46 -8.97 9.29
CA PRO A 140 13.44 -9.90 10.42
C PRO A 140 12.58 -11.15 10.14
N ALA A 141 11.32 -10.98 9.71
CA ALA A 141 10.42 -12.12 9.43
C ALA A 141 10.94 -13.08 8.34
N TYR A 142 11.65 -12.60 7.32
CA TYR A 142 12.34 -13.45 6.35
C TYR A 142 13.47 -14.26 6.99
N SER A 143 14.15 -13.69 7.98
CA SER A 143 15.27 -14.32 8.67
C SER A 143 14.76 -15.42 9.62
N GLU A 144 13.67 -15.14 10.35
CA GLU A 144 12.95 -16.13 11.16
C GLU A 144 12.41 -17.28 10.26
N LEU A 145 11.70 -16.97 9.16
CA LEU A 145 11.20 -17.95 8.19
C LEU A 145 12.31 -18.81 7.58
N ALA A 146 13.46 -18.22 7.23
CA ALA A 146 14.57 -18.96 6.63
C ALA A 146 15.16 -20.02 7.58
N THR A 147 15.00 -19.83 8.89
CA THR A 147 15.36 -20.80 9.95
C THR A 147 14.25 -21.79 10.30
N GLY A 148 13.04 -21.65 9.75
CA GLY A 148 11.91 -22.57 9.96
C GLY A 148 11.10 -22.35 11.24
N LYS A 149 11.18 -21.16 11.86
CA LYS A 149 10.35 -20.78 13.01
C LYS A 149 8.91 -20.42 12.61
N SER A 150 7.97 -20.46 13.57
CA SER A 150 6.61 -19.91 13.38
C SER A 150 6.62 -18.40 13.46
N LEU A 151 5.90 -17.75 12.54
CA LEU A 151 5.71 -16.30 12.49
C LEU A 151 4.59 -15.77 13.41
N GLU A 152 3.84 -16.63 14.12
CA GLU A 152 2.63 -16.19 14.84
C GLU A 152 2.90 -15.12 15.91
N ALA A 153 4.04 -15.19 16.60
CA ALA A 153 4.43 -14.17 17.58
C ALA A 153 4.77 -12.83 16.93
N ASP A 154 5.58 -12.83 15.86
CA ASP A 154 6.01 -11.62 15.15
C ASP A 154 4.85 -10.96 14.40
N LEU A 155 3.95 -11.75 13.81
CA LEU A 155 2.71 -11.26 13.20
C LEU A 155 1.74 -10.71 14.24
N GLY A 156 1.69 -11.28 15.44
CA GLY A 156 0.95 -10.72 16.57
C GLY A 156 1.51 -9.36 17.01
N HIS A 157 2.84 -9.24 17.12
CA HIS A 157 3.50 -7.97 17.44
C HIS A 157 3.31 -6.92 16.34
N LEU A 158 3.50 -7.30 15.08
CA LEU A 158 3.28 -6.43 13.91
C LEU A 158 1.83 -5.96 13.82
N SER A 159 0.85 -6.84 14.01
CA SER A 159 -0.57 -6.49 14.07
C SER A 159 -0.85 -5.47 15.18
N THR A 160 -0.27 -5.67 16.37
CA THR A 160 -0.40 -4.76 17.51
C THR A 160 0.21 -3.39 17.22
N GLU A 161 1.39 -3.33 16.60
CA GLU A 161 2.04 -2.07 16.20
C GLU A 161 1.27 -1.34 15.09
N LEU A 162 0.73 -2.06 14.10
CA LEU A 162 -0.10 -1.48 13.03
C LEU A 162 -1.41 -0.90 13.58
N LEU A 163 -2.07 -1.61 14.52
CA LEU A 163 -3.21 -1.07 15.25
C LEU A 163 -2.83 0.19 16.05
N ARG A 164 -1.70 0.16 16.77
CA ARG A 164 -1.21 1.32 17.53
C ARG A 164 -0.97 2.54 16.64
N ILE A 165 -0.35 2.37 15.47
CA ILE A 165 -0.14 3.47 14.50
C ILE A 165 -1.48 4.06 14.04
N ALA A 166 -2.48 3.20 13.79
CA ALA A 166 -3.82 3.62 13.36
C ALA A 166 -4.62 4.35 14.46
N GLU A 167 -4.42 4.00 15.74
CA GLU A 167 -5.12 4.60 16.89
C GLU A 167 -4.43 5.85 17.46
N ASP A 168 -3.10 5.82 17.64
CA ASP A 168 -2.33 6.92 18.23
C ASP A 168 -2.07 8.09 17.25
N GLY A 169 -2.06 7.77 15.95
CA GLY A 169 -1.67 8.65 14.86
C GLY A 169 -0.15 8.66 14.63
N ASP A 170 0.23 8.69 13.35
CA ASP A 170 1.59 8.54 12.80
C ASP A 170 2.67 9.28 13.63
N ALA A 171 2.53 10.60 13.80
CA ALA A 171 3.50 11.43 14.52
C ALA A 171 3.68 11.09 16.01
N ARG A 172 2.65 10.54 16.68
CA ARG A 172 2.76 10.10 18.08
C ARG A 172 3.49 8.76 18.17
N TYR A 173 3.14 7.83 17.30
CA TYR A 173 3.84 6.54 17.20
C TYR A 173 5.34 6.76 16.90
N LEU A 174 5.66 7.53 15.87
CA LEU A 174 7.05 7.83 15.47
C LEU A 174 7.86 8.43 16.63
N ALA A 175 7.29 9.37 17.39
CA ALA A 175 7.96 9.96 18.54
C ALA A 175 8.17 8.96 19.70
N SER A 176 7.27 8.00 19.88
CA SER A 176 7.39 6.96 20.93
C SER A 176 8.51 5.94 20.68
N ARG A 177 8.98 5.78 19.44
CA ARG A 177 10.13 4.90 19.10
C ARG A 177 11.46 5.46 19.58
N GLU A 178 11.55 6.77 19.82
CA GLU A 178 12.79 7.46 20.17
C GLU A 178 13.04 7.39 21.69
N ALA A 179 13.36 6.20 22.18
CA ALA A 179 13.55 5.89 23.61
C ALA A 179 14.74 6.62 24.27
N ALA A 180 15.62 7.27 23.50
CA ALA A 180 16.70 8.12 24.00
C ALA A 180 16.27 9.58 24.26
N LEU A 181 15.03 9.94 23.90
CA LEU A 181 14.39 11.21 24.25
C LEU A 181 13.55 11.06 25.52
N SER A 182 13.55 12.08 26.38
CA SER A 182 12.60 12.18 27.48
C SER A 182 11.18 12.47 26.98
N GLU A 183 10.14 12.21 27.79
CA GLU A 183 8.73 12.46 27.42
C GLU A 183 8.48 13.88 26.87
N LYS A 184 9.14 14.88 27.45
CA LYS A 184 9.08 16.27 26.98
C LYS A 184 9.66 16.42 25.57
N GLU A 185 10.81 15.80 25.32
CA GLU A 185 11.51 15.86 24.03
C GLU A 185 10.80 15.03 22.96
N GLN A 186 10.17 13.91 23.34
CA GLN A 186 9.23 13.18 22.48
C GLN A 186 7.98 14.04 22.16
N SER A 187 7.47 14.83 23.12
CA SER A 187 6.37 15.79 22.87
C SER A 187 6.79 16.93 21.93
N GLU A 188 8.04 17.40 22.00
CA GLU A 188 8.59 18.41 21.08
C GLU A 188 8.87 17.82 19.69
N PHE A 189 9.45 16.62 19.61
CA PHE A 189 9.66 15.87 18.37
C PHE A 189 8.34 15.53 17.66
N ARG A 190 7.33 15.08 18.40
CA ARG A 190 5.97 14.85 17.87
C ARG A 190 5.39 16.10 17.19
N LYS A 191 5.53 17.29 17.79
CA LYS A 191 5.04 18.55 17.20
C LYS A 191 5.80 18.98 15.94
N LEU A 192 7.01 18.45 15.74
CA LEU A 192 7.76 18.61 14.50
C LEU A 192 7.30 17.58 13.44
N LEU A 193 6.98 16.36 13.85
CA LEU A 193 6.43 15.32 12.96
C LEU A 193 5.00 15.61 12.49
N GLU A 194 4.19 16.25 13.34
CA GLU A 194 2.85 16.80 13.02
C GLU A 194 2.90 17.92 11.96
N LYS A 195 4.09 18.41 11.58
CA LYS A 195 4.30 19.29 10.44
C LYS A 195 4.74 18.49 9.22
N ASN A 196 4.03 18.68 8.12
CA ASN A 196 4.24 17.94 6.87
C ASN A 196 5.46 18.48 6.08
N THR A 197 5.75 19.78 6.23
CA THR A 197 6.94 20.47 5.70
C THR A 197 7.39 21.53 6.71
N PHE A 198 8.64 21.99 6.60
CA PHE A 198 9.12 23.15 7.34
C PHE A 198 9.37 24.35 6.43
N SER A 199 9.00 25.53 6.91
CA SER A 199 9.14 26.82 6.22
C SER A 199 10.18 27.70 6.92
N LYS A 200 10.41 28.91 6.39
CA LYS A 200 11.33 29.89 7.01
C LYS A 200 10.90 30.32 8.42
N THR A 201 9.60 30.27 8.76
CA THR A 201 9.13 30.63 10.12
C THR A 201 9.41 29.52 11.15
N ASP A 202 9.70 28.30 10.70
CA ASP A 202 9.97 27.15 11.58
C ASP A 202 11.43 27.09 12.05
N PHE A 203 12.31 27.91 11.46
CA PHE A 203 13.76 27.87 11.67
C PHE A 203 14.17 27.86 13.16
N GLN A 204 13.64 28.78 13.98
CA GLN A 204 13.98 28.84 15.42
C GLN A 204 13.52 27.61 16.22
N THR A 205 12.51 26.88 15.74
CA THR A 205 12.06 25.63 16.37
C THR A 205 12.98 24.48 15.97
N LEU A 206 13.34 24.42 14.67
CA LEU A 206 14.30 23.45 14.16
C LEU A 206 15.69 23.63 14.77
N GLU A 207 16.23 24.85 14.78
CA GLU A 207 17.54 25.19 15.34
C GLU A 207 17.66 24.75 16.81
N ARG A 208 16.63 25.01 17.63
CA ARG A 208 16.58 24.53 19.02
C ARG A 208 16.58 23.01 19.13
N PHE A 209 15.91 22.33 18.21
CA PHE A 209 15.80 20.87 18.19
C PHE A 209 17.09 20.19 17.69
N TYR A 210 17.73 20.76 16.66
CA TYR A 210 19.05 20.36 16.17
C TYR A 210 20.12 20.53 17.26
N ASN A 211 20.11 21.64 17.99
CA ASN A 211 21.06 21.93 19.07
C ASN A 211 20.78 21.18 20.41
N GLY A 212 20.14 20.00 20.41
CA GLY A 212 19.88 19.26 21.64
C GLY A 212 19.24 17.87 21.48
N PRO A 213 17.91 17.74 21.24
CA PRO A 213 17.27 16.45 21.04
C PRO A 213 17.75 15.66 19.81
N TYR A 214 18.06 16.34 18.70
CA TYR A 214 18.30 15.69 17.40
C TYR A 214 19.43 14.64 17.40
N ASP A 215 20.54 14.90 18.10
CA ASP A 215 21.68 13.96 18.11
C ASP A 215 21.35 12.63 18.82
N ARG A 216 20.36 12.62 19.71
CA ARG A 216 19.83 11.43 20.39
C ARG A 216 18.75 10.69 19.59
N LEU A 217 18.26 11.25 18.48
CA LEU A 217 17.38 10.51 17.57
C LEU A 217 18.14 9.34 16.94
N THR A 218 17.44 8.24 16.70
CA THR A 218 17.87 7.21 15.74
C THR A 218 18.04 7.81 14.33
N GLU A 219 18.82 7.17 13.47
CA GLU A 219 18.93 7.60 12.06
C GLU A 219 17.57 7.59 11.34
N PHE A 220 16.64 6.75 11.79
CA PHE A 220 15.24 6.77 11.37
C PHE A 220 14.55 8.09 11.75
N GLY A 221 14.59 8.50 13.04
CA GLY A 221 14.02 9.77 13.50
C GLY A 221 14.67 10.99 12.83
N LYS A 222 16.01 10.97 12.67
CA LYS A 222 16.77 11.99 11.91
C LYS A 222 16.29 12.09 10.46
N SER A 223 16.02 10.96 9.80
CA SER A 223 15.47 10.93 8.44
C SER A 223 14.09 11.58 8.37
N GLN A 224 13.23 11.41 9.38
CA GLN A 224 11.87 11.95 9.37
C GLN A 224 11.83 13.48 9.47
N ILE A 225 12.74 14.11 10.22
CA ILE A 225 12.94 15.57 10.19
C ILE A 225 13.55 15.99 8.85
N SER A 226 14.61 15.32 8.40
CA SER A 226 15.33 15.67 7.18
C SER A 226 14.42 15.65 5.94
N LYS A 227 13.55 14.63 5.80
CA LYS A 227 12.49 14.56 4.78
C LYS A 227 11.61 15.80 4.76
N ARG A 228 11.14 16.24 5.93
CA ARG A 228 10.23 17.41 6.11
C ARG A 228 10.94 18.74 5.84
N VAL A 229 12.26 18.83 6.10
CA VAL A 229 13.11 19.99 5.72
C VAL A 229 13.30 20.05 4.19
N PHE A 230 13.72 18.95 3.56
CA PHE A 230 13.90 18.90 2.10
C PHE A 230 12.59 19.10 1.33
N ALA A 231 11.48 18.57 1.85
CA ALA A 231 10.13 18.81 1.33
C ALA A 231 9.76 20.30 1.30
N GLY A 232 10.09 21.05 2.37
CA GLY A 232 9.89 22.49 2.43
C GLY A 232 10.73 23.30 1.42
N GLN A 233 11.83 22.73 0.92
CA GLN A 233 12.72 23.38 -0.05
C GLN A 233 12.34 23.11 -1.51
N ARG A 234 11.68 21.99 -1.81
CA ARG A 234 11.41 21.53 -3.20
C ARG A 234 10.05 21.94 -3.76
N GLY A 235 9.21 22.60 -2.96
CA GLY A 235 7.77 22.75 -3.26
C GLY A 235 6.98 21.56 -2.71
N THR A 236 5.71 21.79 -2.36
CA THR A 236 4.91 20.89 -1.53
C THR A 236 4.77 19.47 -2.10
N PRO A 237 5.34 18.44 -1.46
CA PRO A 237 4.87 17.07 -1.67
C PRO A 237 3.50 16.89 -1.02
N VAL A 238 2.77 15.84 -1.43
CA VAL A 238 1.45 15.51 -0.89
C VAL A 238 1.56 15.27 0.62
N THR A 239 0.92 16.13 1.40
CA THR A 239 0.89 16.02 2.86
C THR A 239 0.03 14.84 3.33
N PRO A 240 0.24 14.29 4.54
CA PRO A 240 -0.71 13.36 5.18
C PRO A 240 -2.17 13.83 5.16
N SER A 241 -2.42 15.14 5.35
CA SER A 241 -3.76 15.75 5.20
C SER A 241 -4.30 15.69 3.77
N GLU A 242 -3.45 15.75 2.75
CA GLU A 242 -3.85 15.61 1.35
C GLU A 242 -3.95 14.15 0.90
N ALA A 243 -3.13 13.23 1.44
CA ALA A 243 -3.33 11.81 1.26
C ALA A 243 -4.67 11.35 1.86
N ALA A 244 -5.02 11.86 3.05
CA ALA A 244 -6.34 11.68 3.65
C ALA A 244 -7.47 12.34 2.84
N ARG A 245 -7.20 13.49 2.18
CA ARG A 245 -8.13 14.10 1.22
C ARG A 245 -8.31 13.22 -0.02
N TYR A 246 -7.25 12.70 -0.63
CA TYR A 246 -7.34 11.82 -1.79
C TYR A 246 -8.03 10.48 -1.47
N SER A 247 -7.82 9.95 -0.27
CA SER A 247 -8.58 8.81 0.28
C SER A 247 -10.08 9.13 0.38
N ARG A 248 -10.45 10.36 0.79
CA ARG A 248 -11.84 10.82 0.80
C ARG A 248 -12.39 11.08 -0.61
N GLU A 249 -11.62 11.68 -1.52
CA GLU A 249 -12.00 11.86 -2.93
C GLU A 249 -12.27 10.51 -3.63
N LEU A 250 -11.52 9.45 -3.28
CA LEU A 250 -11.84 8.08 -3.68
C LEU A 250 -13.19 7.62 -3.10
N TYR A 251 -13.39 7.75 -1.78
CA TYR A 251 -14.63 7.36 -1.11
C TYR A 251 -15.87 8.07 -1.71
N ASP A 252 -15.79 9.38 -1.90
CA ASP A 252 -16.88 10.20 -2.43
C ASP A 252 -17.17 9.84 -3.90
N MET A 253 -16.14 9.58 -4.71
CA MET A 253 -16.27 9.13 -6.11
C MET A 253 -16.95 7.76 -6.23
N TYR A 254 -16.49 6.75 -5.46
CA TYR A 254 -17.14 5.43 -5.45
C TYR A 254 -18.58 5.51 -4.91
N SER A 255 -18.82 6.28 -3.85
CA SER A 255 -20.16 6.47 -3.29
C SER A 255 -21.11 7.14 -4.29
N SER A 256 -20.63 8.11 -5.05
CA SER A 256 -21.41 8.76 -6.12
C SER A 256 -21.78 7.78 -7.23
N ILE A 257 -20.87 6.88 -7.62
CA ILE A 257 -21.15 5.86 -8.64
C ILE A 257 -22.18 4.85 -8.12
N PHE A 258 -22.03 4.30 -6.91
CA PHE A 258 -23.05 3.40 -6.36
C PHE A 258 -24.43 4.05 -6.26
N HIS A 259 -24.50 5.32 -5.86
CA HIS A 259 -25.77 6.05 -5.82
C HIS A 259 -26.39 6.22 -7.21
N GLN A 260 -25.59 6.56 -8.24
CA GLN A 260 -26.06 6.63 -9.63
C GLN A 260 -26.57 5.29 -10.15
N LEU A 261 -26.01 4.15 -9.70
CA LEU A 261 -26.52 2.82 -10.07
C LEU A 261 -27.83 2.47 -9.36
N GLU A 262 -27.99 2.87 -8.10
CA GLU A 262 -29.27 2.75 -7.37
C GLU A 262 -30.37 3.63 -7.99
N GLU A 263 -30.03 4.78 -8.59
CA GLU A 263 -30.97 5.68 -9.26
C GLU A 263 -31.32 5.27 -10.70
N GLN A 264 -30.34 4.78 -11.48
CA GLN A 264 -30.49 4.59 -12.94
C GLN A 264 -30.90 3.16 -13.34
N LEU A 265 -30.74 2.17 -12.46
CA LEU A 265 -30.92 0.76 -12.79
C LEU A 265 -31.96 0.08 -11.87
N PRO A 266 -32.66 -0.97 -12.34
CA PRO A 266 -33.47 -1.81 -11.46
C PRO A 266 -32.61 -2.38 -10.33
N GLN A 267 -33.14 -2.38 -9.09
CA GLN A 267 -32.40 -2.78 -7.88
C GLN A 267 -31.68 -4.14 -8.01
N SER A 268 -32.26 -5.10 -8.75
CA SER A 268 -31.61 -6.39 -9.04
C SER A 268 -30.28 -6.23 -9.80
N ARG A 269 -30.24 -5.38 -10.82
CA ARG A 269 -29.04 -5.09 -11.62
C ARG A 269 -28.06 -4.19 -10.87
N ALA A 270 -28.55 -3.24 -10.07
CA ALA A 270 -27.70 -2.46 -9.16
C ALA A 270 -26.98 -3.36 -8.14
N ASN A 271 -27.70 -4.31 -7.52
CA ASN A 271 -27.13 -5.29 -6.59
C ASN A 271 -26.13 -6.23 -7.28
N GLU A 272 -26.39 -6.63 -8.53
CA GLU A 272 -25.50 -7.47 -9.33
C GLU A 272 -24.17 -6.76 -9.63
N LEU A 273 -24.24 -5.50 -10.05
CA LEU A 273 -23.06 -4.64 -10.28
C LEU A 273 -22.30 -4.36 -8.98
N GLU A 274 -23.01 -4.11 -7.87
CA GLU A 274 -22.39 -3.98 -6.55
C GLU A 274 -21.65 -5.28 -6.18
N SER A 275 -22.24 -6.45 -6.44
CA SER A 275 -21.60 -7.76 -6.23
C SER A 275 -20.36 -7.95 -7.11
N TRP A 276 -20.43 -7.56 -8.38
CA TRP A 276 -19.31 -7.65 -9.32
C TRP A 276 -18.14 -6.75 -8.91
N ILE A 277 -18.39 -5.48 -8.56
CA ILE A 277 -17.35 -4.54 -8.12
C ILE A 277 -16.63 -5.10 -6.86
N LYS A 278 -17.35 -5.68 -5.90
CA LYS A 278 -16.76 -6.37 -4.74
C LYS A 278 -15.89 -7.56 -5.15
N SER A 279 -16.29 -8.29 -6.19
CA SER A 279 -15.49 -9.39 -6.75
C SER A 279 -14.15 -8.86 -7.25
N VAL A 280 -14.14 -7.87 -8.16
CA VAL A 280 -12.92 -7.21 -8.68
C VAL A 280 -11.98 -6.78 -7.55
N ILE A 281 -12.54 -6.19 -6.51
CA ILE A 281 -11.81 -5.73 -5.33
C ILE A 281 -11.17 -6.90 -4.55
N ASN A 282 -11.91 -7.98 -4.34
CA ASN A 282 -11.38 -9.18 -3.68
C ASN A 282 -10.29 -9.85 -4.54
N ILE A 283 -10.41 -9.85 -5.87
CA ILE A 283 -9.36 -10.32 -6.80
C ILE A 283 -8.07 -9.51 -6.59
N LEU A 284 -8.18 -8.18 -6.54
CA LEU A 284 -7.03 -7.30 -6.33
C LEU A 284 -6.34 -7.53 -4.97
N ASN A 285 -7.12 -7.67 -3.89
CA ASN A 285 -6.56 -8.00 -2.57
C ASN A 285 -5.80 -9.33 -2.58
N HIS A 286 -6.32 -10.37 -3.26
CA HIS A 286 -5.60 -11.65 -3.41
C HIS A 286 -4.36 -11.52 -4.31
N ALA A 287 -4.41 -10.71 -5.38
CA ALA A 287 -3.28 -10.48 -6.28
C ALA A 287 -2.11 -9.76 -5.57
N ILE A 288 -2.42 -8.70 -4.81
CA ILE A 288 -1.45 -7.96 -3.97
C ILE A 288 -0.75 -8.90 -2.98
N MET A 289 -1.53 -9.72 -2.25
CA MET A 289 -0.99 -10.65 -1.27
C MET A 289 -0.25 -11.83 -1.91
N ALA A 290 -0.58 -12.21 -3.14
CA ALA A 290 0.15 -13.21 -3.91
C ALA A 290 1.48 -12.66 -4.45
N GLU A 291 1.51 -11.44 -5.00
CA GLU A 291 2.75 -10.78 -5.44
C GLU A 291 3.76 -10.68 -4.30
N LEU A 292 3.28 -10.26 -3.13
CA LEU A 292 4.07 -10.16 -1.91
C LEU A 292 4.69 -11.51 -1.53
N ARG A 293 3.87 -12.58 -1.44
CA ARG A 293 4.32 -13.95 -1.16
C ARG A 293 5.27 -14.50 -2.22
N LEU A 294 5.10 -14.11 -3.47
CA LEU A 294 5.97 -14.49 -4.58
C LEU A 294 7.35 -13.83 -4.47
N GLY A 295 7.41 -12.52 -4.20
CA GLY A 295 8.68 -11.84 -3.93
C GLY A 295 9.40 -12.41 -2.70
N PHE A 296 8.66 -12.81 -1.66
CA PHE A 296 9.20 -13.47 -0.48
C PHE A 296 9.84 -14.82 -0.85
N MET A 297 9.14 -15.64 -1.64
CA MET A 297 9.63 -16.93 -2.14
C MET A 297 10.87 -16.75 -3.03
N GLU A 298 10.88 -15.75 -3.92
CA GLU A 298 12.01 -15.46 -4.78
C GLU A 298 13.27 -15.08 -3.98
N ARG A 299 13.17 -14.13 -3.03
CA ARG A 299 14.29 -13.82 -2.11
C ARG A 299 14.80 -15.07 -1.37
N ALA A 300 13.91 -15.97 -0.96
CA ALA A 300 14.27 -17.19 -0.23
C ALA A 300 14.96 -18.25 -1.13
N LEU A 301 14.57 -18.34 -2.41
CA LEU A 301 15.24 -19.16 -3.41
C LEU A 301 16.65 -18.64 -3.71
N ASP A 302 16.83 -17.32 -3.82
CA ASP A 302 18.11 -16.71 -4.16
C ASP A 302 19.12 -16.71 -3.00
N ARG A 303 18.68 -16.62 -1.74
CA ARG A 303 19.56 -16.67 -0.55
C ARG A 303 20.19 -18.03 -0.23
N LYS A 304 19.85 -19.12 -0.94
CA LYS A 304 20.36 -20.48 -0.69
C LYS A 304 21.25 -20.97 -1.84
N GLY A 305 22.37 -20.30 -2.05
CA GLY A 305 23.44 -20.63 -3.00
C GLY A 305 24.78 -20.16 -2.45
#